data_AF-A0A9E2RCW4-F1
#
_entry.id   AF-A0A9E2RCW4-F1
#
_cell.length_a   1.000
_cell.length_b   1.000
_cell.length_c   1.000
_cell.angle_alpha   90.00
_cell.angle_beta   90.00
_cell.angle_gamma   90.00
#
_symmetry.space_group_name_H-M   'P 1'
#
loop_
_entity.id
_entity.type
_entity.pdbx_description
1 polymer ?
#
loop_
_entity_poly.entity_id
_entity_poly.type
_entity_poly.pdbx_seq_one_letter_code
_entity_poly.pdbx_strand_id
1 'polypeptide(L)'
;MKIALIAMTGVSVAAQAHVGDVGVAILNNRLVTGIVDDSSGSEVVVPGARAFGAEIGLTVPGFGDEPGFFMTDGTLAVGSSLGFNIMSAVRKWDSGTGTFVAAAETFRLERPDGTVFVDSPLTNTFTAGWAFTVGAGDFD
;
A
#
# COMPACT_ATOMS: atom_id res chain seq x y z
N MET A 1 -30.89 -33.29 21.80
CA MET A 1 -30.45 -32.93 20.45
C MET A 1 -29.07 -32.29 20.58
N LYS A 2 -27.99 -32.92 20.10
CA LYS A 2 -26.62 -32.37 20.19
C LYS A 2 -26.32 -31.63 18.89
N ILE A 3 -26.09 -30.32 18.98
CA ILE A 3 -25.68 -29.49 17.83
C ILE A 3 -24.16 -29.66 17.70
N ALA A 4 -23.72 -30.21 16.56
CA ALA A 4 -22.32 -30.27 16.20
C ALA A 4 -21.93 -28.94 15.53
N LEU A 5 -21.04 -28.19 16.16
CA LEU A 5 -20.45 -26.98 15.60
C LEU A 5 -19.32 -27.41 14.65
N ILE A 6 -19.51 -27.21 13.34
CA ILE A 6 -18.45 -27.40 12.34
C ILE A 6 -17.63 -26.12 12.31
N ALA A 7 -16.41 -26.18 12.83
CA ALA A 7 -15.42 -25.12 12.66
C ALA A 7 -14.85 -25.21 11.24
N MET A 8 -15.24 -24.28 10.36
CA MET A 8 -14.54 -24.06 9.10
C MET A 8 -13.23 -23.35 9.43
N THR A 9 -12.11 -24.08 9.35
CA THR A 9 -10.79 -23.48 9.28
C THR A 9 -10.67 -22.79 7.93
N GLY A 10 -10.77 -21.46 7.92
CA GLY A 10 -10.48 -20.67 6.73
C GLY A 10 -9.02 -20.87 6.34
N VAL A 11 -8.78 -21.30 5.11
CA VAL A 11 -7.44 -21.29 4.52
C VAL A 11 -7.13 -19.82 4.22
N SER A 12 -6.18 -19.22 4.93
CA SER A 12 -5.62 -17.94 4.51
C SER A 12 -4.85 -18.19 3.21
N VAL A 13 -5.28 -17.53 2.14
CA VAL A 13 -4.48 -17.45 0.91
C VAL A 13 -3.41 -16.42 1.22
N ALA A 14 -2.13 -16.79 1.04
CA ALA A 14 -1.05 -15.82 1.11
C ALA A 14 -1.19 -14.89 -0.10
N ALA A 15 -1.42 -13.60 0.16
CA ALA A 15 -1.30 -12.58 -0.86
C ALA A 15 0.18 -12.52 -1.27
N GLN A 16 0.44 -12.52 -2.57
CA GLN A 16 1.80 -12.49 -3.08
C GLN A 16 2.14 -11.05 -3.40
N ALA A 17 3.06 -10.47 -2.63
CA ALA A 17 3.53 -9.11 -2.86
C ALA A 17 4.17 -8.94 -4.24
N HIS A 18 4.10 -7.73 -4.78
CA HIS A 18 4.90 -7.34 -5.93
C HIS A 18 6.23 -6.73 -5.45
N VAL A 19 7.31 -7.11 -6.13
CA VAL A 19 8.63 -6.50 -5.86
C VAL A 19 8.54 -5.01 -6.16
N GLY A 20 8.84 -4.18 -5.16
CA GLY A 20 8.71 -2.73 -5.29
C GLY A 20 7.55 -2.12 -4.49
N ASP A 21 6.65 -2.95 -3.95
CA ASP A 21 5.56 -2.48 -3.11
C ASP A 21 6.03 -1.81 -1.82
N VAL A 22 5.13 -1.02 -1.24
CA VAL A 22 5.33 -0.45 0.10
C VAL A 22 5.06 -1.52 1.13
N GLY A 23 6.12 -2.17 1.61
CA GLY A 23 6.05 -3.15 2.67
C GLY A 23 5.89 -2.51 4.05
N VAL A 24 5.01 -3.08 4.88
CA VAL A 24 4.79 -2.70 6.28
C VAL A 24 5.28 -3.81 7.22
N ALA A 25 6.08 -3.45 8.22
CA ALA A 25 6.58 -4.40 9.22
C ALA A 25 6.65 -3.78 10.62
N ILE A 26 6.76 -4.64 11.64
CA ILE A 26 7.11 -4.24 13.01
C ILE A 26 8.55 -4.62 13.29
N LEU A 27 9.41 -3.63 13.50
CA LEU A 27 10.80 -3.84 13.90
C LEU A 27 11.08 -3.09 15.20
N ASN A 28 11.60 -3.80 16.21
CA ASN A 28 11.86 -3.23 17.54
C ASN A 28 10.64 -2.50 18.13
N ASN A 29 9.47 -3.14 18.03
CA ASN A 29 8.19 -2.63 18.54
C ASN A 29 7.75 -1.29 17.90
N ARG A 30 8.19 -1.02 16.66
CA ARG A 30 7.84 0.16 15.88
C ARG A 30 7.39 -0.24 14.48
N LEU A 31 6.33 0.44 14.01
CA LEU A 31 5.92 0.38 12.61
C LEU A 31 7.00 0.98 11.71
N VAL A 32 7.45 0.19 10.75
CA VAL A 32 8.39 0.59 9.70
C VAL A 32 7.78 0.34 8.34
N THR A 33 8.13 1.19 7.38
CA THR A 33 7.86 0.99 5.96
C THR A 33 9.17 0.71 5.23
N GLY A 34 9.10 -0.08 4.18
CA GLY A 34 10.25 -0.47 3.38
C GLY A 34 9.83 -0.90 1.98
N ILE A 35 10.80 -1.27 1.16
CA ILE A 35 10.53 -1.93 -0.13
C ILE A 35 10.32 -3.41 0.12
N VAL A 36 9.35 -4.01 -0.56
CA VAL A 36 9.25 -5.47 -0.61
C VAL A 36 10.31 -6.01 -1.56
N ASP A 37 11.09 -6.96 -1.06
CA ASP A 37 12.09 -7.71 -1.81
C ASP A 37 11.72 -9.20 -1.75
N ASP A 38 11.83 -9.90 -2.87
CA ASP A 38 11.57 -11.34 -3.00
C ASP A 38 12.85 -12.14 -3.37
N SER A 39 14.00 -11.47 -3.46
CA SER A 39 15.26 -12.05 -3.97
C SER A 39 15.75 -13.27 -3.20
N SER A 40 15.24 -13.46 -1.98
CA SER A 40 15.55 -14.59 -1.10
C SER A 40 14.61 -15.81 -1.28
N GLY A 41 13.63 -15.73 -2.19
CA GLY A 41 12.57 -16.73 -2.31
C GLY A 41 11.48 -16.61 -1.23
N SER A 42 11.47 -15.50 -0.50
CA SER A 42 10.44 -15.10 0.45
C SER A 42 10.33 -13.58 0.44
N GLU A 43 9.10 -13.09 0.55
CA GLU A 43 8.80 -11.66 0.60
C GLU A 43 9.27 -11.10 1.94
N VAL A 44 10.16 -10.11 1.88
CA VAL A 44 10.70 -9.44 3.05
C VAL A 44 10.59 -7.94 2.89
N VAL A 45 10.19 -7.26 3.97
CA VAL A 45 10.20 -5.80 4.02
C VAL A 45 11.61 -5.34 4.37
N VAL A 46 12.27 -4.68 3.42
CA VAL A 46 13.61 -4.07 3.61
C VAL A 46 13.43 -2.59 4.02
N PRO A 47 13.64 -2.23 5.30
CA PRO A 47 13.36 -0.88 5.77
C PRO A 47 14.33 0.16 5.19
N GLY A 48 13.88 1.41 5.11
CA GLY A 48 14.71 2.55 4.74
C GLY A 48 14.41 3.15 3.37
N ALA A 49 13.70 2.42 2.51
CA ALA A 49 13.10 2.98 1.30
C ALA A 49 12.06 4.06 1.66
N ARG A 50 12.12 5.19 0.96
CA ARG A 50 11.20 6.34 1.13
C ARG A 50 10.63 6.86 -0.18
N ALA A 51 11.13 6.34 -1.29
CA ALA A 51 10.67 6.63 -2.63
C ALA A 51 10.45 5.28 -3.31
N PHE A 52 9.30 5.15 -3.96
CA PHE A 52 8.84 3.95 -4.62
C PHE A 52 8.53 4.31 -6.07
N GLY A 53 8.93 3.43 -6.99
CA GLY A 53 8.68 3.60 -8.40
C GLY A 53 7.28 3.13 -8.75
N ALA A 54 6.66 3.82 -9.70
CA ALA A 54 5.35 3.47 -10.26
C ALA A 54 5.39 3.73 -11.75
N GLU A 55 4.72 2.89 -12.52
CA GLU A 55 4.54 3.10 -13.96
C GLU A 55 3.08 3.42 -14.24
N ILE A 56 2.81 4.50 -14.99
CA ILE A 56 1.42 4.86 -15.32
C ILE A 56 1.11 4.38 -16.73
N GLY A 57 0.07 3.57 -16.85
CA GLY A 57 -0.44 3.14 -18.15
C GLY A 57 0.28 1.95 -18.78
N LEU A 58 1.10 1.21 -18.00
CA LEU A 58 1.78 0.01 -18.51
C LEU A 58 0.76 -1.06 -18.90
N THR A 59 -0.10 -1.45 -17.96
CA THR A 59 -1.12 -2.48 -18.17
C THR A 59 -2.47 -1.90 -18.60
N VAL A 60 -2.95 -0.85 -17.93
CA VAL A 60 -4.21 -0.16 -18.26
C VAL A 60 -3.97 1.34 -18.38
N PRO A 61 -4.30 2.00 -19.51
CA PRO A 61 -4.11 3.43 -19.67
C PRO A 61 -4.73 4.25 -18.53
N GLY A 62 -3.91 5.08 -17.88
CA GLY A 62 -4.34 5.96 -16.78
C GLY A 62 -4.35 5.32 -15.39
N PHE A 63 -3.95 4.06 -15.25
CA PHE A 63 -3.78 3.38 -13.97
C PHE A 63 -2.30 3.19 -13.64
N GLY A 64 -1.95 3.24 -12.36
CA GLY A 64 -0.61 2.88 -11.90
C GLY A 64 -0.44 1.37 -11.84
N ASP A 65 0.68 0.91 -12.38
CA ASP A 65 1.28 -0.39 -12.09
C ASP A 65 2.26 -0.16 -10.95
N GLU A 66 1.89 -0.61 -9.75
CA GLU A 66 2.65 -0.48 -8.50
C GLU A 66 2.95 0.99 -8.07
N PRO A 67 3.44 1.23 -6.83
CA PRO A 67 3.45 0.29 -5.72
C PRO A 67 2.06 0.06 -5.14
N GLY A 68 1.77 -1.19 -4.80
CA GLY A 68 0.76 -1.58 -3.83
C GLY A 68 1.26 -1.40 -2.39
N PHE A 69 0.47 -1.91 -1.44
CA PHE A 69 0.86 -2.00 -0.05
C PHE A 69 0.89 -3.45 0.37
N PHE A 70 2.04 -3.91 0.85
CA PHE A 70 2.16 -5.26 1.33
C PHE A 70 2.32 -5.34 2.85
N MET A 71 1.71 -6.35 3.45
CA MET A 71 1.98 -6.72 4.83
C MET A 71 1.75 -8.21 5.06
N THR A 72 2.73 -8.89 5.67
CA THR A 72 2.60 -10.30 6.08
C THR A 72 1.61 -10.44 7.24
N ASP A 73 0.87 -11.55 7.26
CA ASP A 73 -0.09 -11.93 8.30
C ASP A 73 0.53 -11.84 9.70
N GLY A 74 -0.27 -11.36 10.64
CA GLY A 74 0.15 -11.16 12.03
C GLY A 74 1.08 -9.96 12.26
N THR A 75 1.49 -9.21 11.24
CA THR A 75 2.27 -7.96 11.43
C THR A 75 1.49 -6.94 12.24
N LEU A 76 0.21 -6.74 11.91
CA LEU A 76 -0.73 -5.95 12.70
C LEU A 76 -1.81 -6.88 13.25
N ALA A 77 -2.26 -6.61 14.47
CA ALA A 77 -3.35 -7.38 15.06
C ALA A 77 -4.64 -7.19 14.24
N VAL A 78 -5.40 -8.26 14.04
CA VAL A 78 -6.72 -8.20 13.40
C VAL A 78 -7.59 -7.16 14.11
N GLY A 79 -8.27 -6.31 13.33
CA GLY A 79 -9.06 -5.21 13.85
C GLY A 79 -8.27 -3.90 14.03
N SER A 80 -6.95 -3.90 13.82
CA SER A 80 -6.16 -2.66 13.74
C SER A 80 -6.62 -1.81 12.56
N SER A 81 -6.43 -0.49 12.65
CA SER A 81 -6.68 0.41 11.52
C SER A 81 -5.36 0.80 10.85
N LEU A 82 -5.28 0.59 9.54
CA LEU A 82 -4.20 1.08 8.69
C LEU A 82 -4.77 2.12 7.73
N GLY A 83 -4.04 3.22 7.55
CA GLY A 83 -4.44 4.30 6.65
C GLY A 83 -3.30 5.27 6.41
N PHE A 84 -3.56 6.25 5.56
CA PHE A 84 -2.58 7.28 5.22
C PHE A 84 -3.23 8.66 5.14
N ASN A 85 -2.38 9.68 5.05
CA ASN A 85 -2.77 11.02 4.66
C ASN A 85 -1.85 11.50 3.53
N ILE A 86 -2.36 12.39 2.69
CA ILE A 86 -1.60 12.98 1.60
C ILE A 86 -1.02 14.30 2.11
N MET A 87 0.31 14.38 2.12
CA MET A 87 1.04 15.51 2.72
C MET A 87 1.33 16.64 1.72
N SER A 88 1.30 16.35 0.41
CA SER A 88 1.73 17.27 -0.64
C SER A 88 1.01 16.95 -1.95
N ALA A 89 0.95 17.93 -2.85
CA ALA A 89 0.49 17.70 -4.21
C ALA A 89 1.43 16.75 -4.97
N VAL A 90 0.87 16.11 -6.00
CA VAL A 90 1.64 15.35 -6.99
C VAL A 90 2.62 16.29 -7.68
N ARG A 91 3.81 15.75 -7.95
CA ARG A 91 4.84 16.46 -8.71
C ARG A 91 5.26 15.63 -9.90
N LYS A 92 5.57 16.32 -10.98
CA LYS A 92 6.06 15.73 -12.21
C LYS A 92 7.58 15.85 -12.25
N TRP A 93 8.27 14.77 -12.62
CA TRP A 93 9.69 14.85 -12.94
C TRP A 93 9.89 15.64 -14.24
N ASP A 94 10.65 16.71 -14.19
CA ASP A 94 11.07 17.50 -15.35
C ASP A 94 12.52 17.18 -15.69
N SER A 95 12.72 16.47 -16.81
CA SER A 95 14.06 16.07 -17.28
C SER A 95 14.89 17.25 -17.80
N GLY A 96 14.27 18.36 -18.18
CA GLY A 96 14.99 19.56 -18.62
C GLY A 96 15.64 20.30 -17.46
N THR A 97 15.01 20.27 -16.28
CA THR A 97 15.54 20.89 -15.05
C THR A 97 16.20 19.89 -14.10
N GLY A 98 15.94 18.59 -14.27
CA GLY A 98 16.42 17.54 -13.35
C GLY A 98 15.76 17.63 -11.97
N THR A 99 14.53 18.13 -11.90
CA THR A 99 13.82 18.35 -10.63
C THR A 99 12.34 17.99 -10.73
N PHE A 100 11.70 17.80 -9.57
CA PHE A 100 10.25 17.65 -9.48
C PHE A 100 9.56 19.02 -9.48
N VAL A 101 8.70 19.26 -10.46
CA VAL A 101 7.90 20.48 -10.62
C VAL A 101 6.43 20.23 -10.26
N ALA A 102 5.67 21.31 -10.06
CA ALA A 102 4.24 21.20 -9.83
C ALA A 102 3.54 20.51 -11.02
N ALA A 103 2.64 19.57 -10.71
CA ALA A 103 1.75 18.96 -11.69
C ALA A 103 0.40 19.72 -11.69
N ALA A 104 -0.28 19.73 -12.84
CA ALA A 104 -1.67 20.21 -12.93
C ALA A 104 -2.68 19.06 -12.72
N GLU A 105 -2.15 17.83 -12.63
CA GLU A 105 -2.87 16.59 -12.51
C GLU A 105 -2.93 16.11 -11.04
N THR A 106 -3.92 15.26 -10.77
CA THR A 106 -4.10 14.59 -9.48
C THR A 106 -4.04 13.09 -9.67
N PHE A 107 -3.61 12.35 -8.64
CA PHE A 107 -3.81 10.91 -8.55
C PHE A 107 -5.05 10.60 -7.73
N ARG A 108 -5.86 9.65 -8.21
CA ARG A 108 -6.91 9.03 -7.43
C ARG A 108 -6.36 7.78 -6.76
N LEU A 109 -6.47 7.72 -5.44
CA LEU A 109 -6.12 6.55 -4.64
C LEU A 109 -7.41 5.87 -4.18
N GLU A 110 -7.52 4.60 -4.51
CA GLU A 110 -8.67 3.74 -4.19
C GLU A 110 -8.35 2.90 -2.95
N ARG A 111 -9.32 2.76 -2.06
CA ARG A 111 -9.24 1.84 -0.92
C ARG A 111 -9.33 0.40 -1.43
N PRO A 112 -8.66 -0.60 -0.80
CA PRO A 112 -8.65 -1.97 -1.31
C PRO A 112 -10.03 -2.61 -1.57
N ASP A 113 -11.08 -2.16 -0.87
CA ASP A 113 -12.45 -2.64 -1.11
C ASP A 113 -13.20 -1.95 -2.27
N GLY A 114 -12.54 -1.00 -2.93
CA GLY A 114 -13.05 -0.21 -4.06
C GLY A 114 -14.23 0.71 -3.75
N THR A 115 -14.51 0.94 -2.46
CA THR A 115 -15.69 1.73 -2.05
C THR A 115 -15.38 3.17 -1.70
N VAL A 116 -14.11 3.49 -1.45
CA VAL A 116 -13.66 4.83 -1.03
C VAL A 116 -12.50 5.27 -1.90
N PHE A 117 -12.56 6.52 -2.34
CA PHE A 117 -11.56 7.15 -3.18
C PHE A 117 -11.12 8.47 -2.54
N VAL A 118 -9.84 8.79 -2.69
CA VAL A 118 -9.30 10.11 -2.37
C VAL A 118 -8.48 10.61 -3.53
N ASP A 119 -8.70 11.87 -3.93
CA ASP A 119 -7.88 12.54 -4.93
C ASP A 119 -6.76 13.32 -4.22
N SER A 120 -5.53 13.22 -4.73
CA SER A 120 -4.42 14.04 -4.26
C SER A 120 -4.71 15.53 -4.48
N PRO A 121 -4.23 16.43 -3.61
CA PRO A 121 -4.47 17.86 -3.78
C PRO A 121 -3.66 18.44 -4.96
N LEU A 122 -4.18 19.49 -5.58
CA LEU A 122 -3.48 20.26 -6.63
C LEU A 122 -2.36 21.16 -6.06
N THR A 123 -2.37 21.43 -4.77
CA THR A 123 -1.37 22.25 -4.07
C THR A 123 -0.92 21.57 -2.79
N ASN A 124 0.20 22.02 -2.20
CA ASN A 124 0.76 21.42 -0.99
C ASN A 124 -0.10 21.72 0.24
N THR A 125 -1.19 20.97 0.37
CA THR A 125 -2.16 21.06 1.45
C THR A 125 -2.36 19.67 2.04
N PHE A 126 -2.37 19.58 3.37
CA PHE A 126 -2.72 18.34 4.04
C PHE A 126 -4.11 17.88 3.59
N THR A 127 -4.20 16.66 3.08
CA THR A 127 -5.46 16.05 2.63
C THR A 127 -5.63 14.72 3.33
N ALA A 128 -6.77 14.54 4.00
CA ALA A 128 -7.08 13.28 4.66
C ALA A 128 -7.19 12.17 3.62
N GLY A 129 -6.48 11.05 3.85
CA GLY A 129 -6.62 9.86 3.02
C GLY A 129 -7.78 9.00 3.49
N TRP A 130 -7.68 7.70 3.25
CA TRP A 130 -8.58 6.71 3.82
C TRP A 130 -7.86 5.81 4.81
N ALA A 131 -8.66 5.07 5.56
CA ALA A 131 -8.23 3.97 6.40
C ALA A 131 -9.15 2.76 6.20
N PHE A 132 -8.63 1.58 6.52
CA PHE A 132 -9.38 0.33 6.56
C PHE A 132 -9.01 -0.47 7.81
N THR A 133 -9.83 -1.48 8.09
CA THR A 133 -9.60 -2.42 9.18
C THR A 133 -8.81 -3.61 8.66
N VAL A 134 -7.69 -3.92 9.29
CA VAL A 134 -6.84 -5.07 8.96
C VAL A 134 -7.61 -6.36 9.26
N GLY A 135 -7.75 -7.21 8.25
CA GLY A 135 -8.30 -8.55 8.33
C GLY A 135 -7.29 -9.59 8.81
N ALA A 136 -7.63 -10.87 8.69
CA ALA A 136 -6.67 -11.96 8.87
C ALA A 136 -6.04 -12.32 7.52
N GLY A 137 -4.78 -12.78 7.53
CA GLY A 137 -4.03 -13.12 6.32
C GLY A 137 -3.10 -11.98 5.87
N ASP A 138 -2.33 -12.26 4.82
CA ASP A 138 -1.51 -11.26 4.17
C ASP A 138 -2.38 -10.20 3.47
N PHE A 139 -1.80 -9.03 3.27
CA PHE A 139 -2.43 -7.90 2.59
C PHE A 139 -1.59 -7.47 1.40
N ASP A 140 -2.23 -7.31 0.25
CA ASP A 140 -1.74 -6.72 -1.01
C ASP A 140 -2.90 -5.96 -1.68
#